data_AF-A0AAV5L502-F1
#
_entry.id   AF-A0AAV5L502-F1
#
_cell.length_a   1.000
_cell.length_b   1.000
_cell.length_c   1.000
_cell.angle_alpha   90.00
_cell.angle_beta   90.00
_cell.angle_gamma   90.00
#
_symmetry.space_group_name_H-M   'P 1'
#
loop_
_entity.id
_entity.type
_entity.pdbx_description
1 polymer ?
#
loop_
_entity_poly.entity_id
_entity_poly.type
_entity_poly.pdbx_seq_one_letter_code
_entity_poly.pdbx_strand_id
1 'polypeptide(L)'
;MRIQFGTLLADIGFINLPADYQVKGKKKENLDGWFSDNSKPFNFYSNHSAVVKAILCAGLYPNVAATEQGIAGAALGRVKLTNSSESKSYPVWYDGRREVHIHPSSINSSLKACQHSFLVFLEKVETNKVFLRDTTIISPFCILLFGGSINIQHQLLSHCFFREPGMILQTAERIK
;
A
#
# COMPACT_ATOMS: atom_id res chain seq x y z
N MET A 1 20.01 5.81 -8.09
CA MET A 1 18.87 5.40 -8.94
C MET A 1 17.94 6.55 -9.33
N ARG A 2 17.44 7.41 -8.41
CA ARG A 2 16.44 8.47 -8.71
C ARG A 2 16.64 9.20 -10.05
N ILE A 3 17.82 9.80 -10.27
CA ILE A 3 18.16 10.53 -11.52
C ILE A 3 17.93 9.68 -12.78
N GLN A 4 18.23 8.38 -12.74
CA GLN A 4 18.11 7.47 -13.89
C GLN A 4 16.65 7.13 -14.22
N PHE A 5 15.80 6.96 -13.20
CA PHE A 5 14.36 6.82 -13.41
C PHE A 5 13.75 8.14 -13.89
N GLY A 6 14.23 9.27 -13.36
CA GLY A 6 13.81 10.61 -13.80
C GLY A 6 14.17 10.90 -15.25
N THR A 7 15.39 10.58 -15.70
CA THR A 7 15.75 10.71 -17.13
C THR A 7 14.94 9.77 -18.00
N LEU A 8 14.76 8.50 -17.62
CA LEU A 8 13.93 7.56 -18.39
C LEU A 8 12.48 8.02 -18.53
N LEU A 9 11.88 8.62 -17.49
CA LEU A 9 10.55 9.22 -17.57
C LEU A 9 10.50 10.44 -18.51
N ALA A 10 11.60 11.18 -18.65
CA ALA A 10 11.70 12.27 -19.62
C ALA A 10 11.87 11.75 -21.05
N ASP A 11 12.68 10.70 -21.25
CA ASP A 11 12.90 10.06 -22.55
C ASP A 11 11.59 9.45 -23.12
N ILE A 12 10.68 9.01 -22.24
CA ILE A 12 9.32 8.54 -22.58
C ILE A 12 8.33 9.70 -22.77
N GLY A 13 8.67 10.92 -22.33
CA GLY A 13 7.83 12.12 -22.45
C GLY A 13 6.85 12.39 -21.29
N PHE A 14 6.99 11.70 -20.14
CA PHE A 14 6.18 11.99 -18.95
C PHE A 14 6.57 13.28 -18.22
N ILE A 15 7.81 13.75 -18.39
CA ILE A 15 8.30 15.03 -17.84
C ILE A 15 9.21 15.74 -18.84
N ASN A 16 9.23 17.07 -18.79
CA ASN A 16 10.15 17.89 -19.58
C ASN A 16 11.39 18.23 -18.77
N LEU A 17 12.57 17.79 -19.23
CA LEU A 17 13.86 18.19 -18.66
C LEU A 17 14.14 19.68 -18.90
N PRO A 18 14.98 20.35 -18.08
CA PRO A 18 15.31 21.75 -18.27
C PRO A 18 16.13 21.93 -19.56
N ALA A 19 15.90 23.03 -20.29
CA ALA A 19 16.54 23.28 -21.59
C ALA A 19 18.08 23.18 -21.56
N ASP A 20 18.71 23.60 -20.45
CA ASP A 20 20.16 23.51 -20.24
C ASP A 20 20.73 22.08 -20.32
N TYR A 21 19.89 21.04 -20.10
CA TYR A 21 20.30 19.64 -20.10
C TYR A 21 20.89 19.20 -21.44
N GLN A 22 20.32 19.64 -22.58
CA GLN A 22 20.82 19.27 -23.90
C GLN A 22 22.08 20.06 -24.30
N VAL A 23 22.34 21.22 -23.68
CA VAL A 23 23.35 22.17 -24.16
C VAL A 23 24.77 21.83 -23.68
N LYS A 24 24.92 21.21 -22.49
CA LYS A 24 26.24 20.89 -21.92
C LYS A 24 26.24 19.56 -21.15
N GLY A 25 27.15 18.65 -21.53
CA GLY A 25 27.46 17.43 -20.79
C GLY A 25 28.19 17.66 -19.45
N LYS A 26 27.62 18.48 -18.55
CA LYS A 26 28.18 18.79 -17.23
C LYS A 26 27.11 18.73 -16.12
N LYS A 27 27.50 18.11 -15.00
CA LYS A 27 26.80 18.07 -13.70
C LYS A 27 25.48 17.29 -13.63
N LYS A 28 25.63 15.96 -13.54
CA LYS A 28 24.69 15.02 -12.89
C LYS A 28 24.20 15.51 -11.51
N GLU A 29 25.06 16.24 -10.78
CA GLU A 29 24.78 16.89 -9.49
C GLU A 29 23.55 17.81 -9.49
N ASN A 30 23.35 18.59 -10.57
CA ASN A 30 22.30 19.62 -10.61
C ASN A 30 20.89 19.00 -10.74
N LEU A 31 20.81 17.82 -11.36
CA LEU A 31 19.54 17.17 -11.66
C LEU A 31 18.84 16.65 -10.40
N ASP A 32 19.55 16.16 -9.39
CA ASP A 32 18.88 15.65 -8.17
C ASP A 32 18.21 16.78 -7.37
N GLY A 33 18.80 17.98 -7.37
CA GLY A 33 18.18 19.20 -6.87
C GLY A 33 16.94 19.58 -7.69
N TRP A 34 17.04 19.58 -9.02
CA TRP A 34 15.91 19.85 -9.92
C TRP A 34 14.75 18.84 -9.76
N PHE A 35 15.05 17.56 -9.54
CA PHE A 35 14.05 16.52 -9.22
C PHE A 35 13.47 16.67 -7.79
N SER A 36 14.16 17.33 -6.87
CA SER A 36 13.73 17.58 -5.48
C SER A 36 12.91 18.85 -5.29
N ASP A 37 12.88 19.71 -6.29
CA ASP A 37 12.24 21.01 -6.22
C ASP A 37 10.71 20.89 -6.20
N ASN A 38 10.08 21.29 -5.09
CA ASN A 38 8.62 21.23 -4.90
C ASN A 38 7.85 22.25 -5.76
N SER A 39 8.51 23.19 -6.44
CA SER A 39 7.86 24.06 -7.45
C SER A 39 7.55 23.32 -8.77
N LYS A 40 8.11 22.12 -8.97
CA LYS A 40 7.89 21.33 -10.19
C LYS A 40 6.49 20.71 -10.19
N PRO A 41 5.76 20.72 -11.32
CA PRO A 41 4.38 20.23 -11.37
C PRO A 41 4.26 18.75 -11.00
N PHE A 42 5.26 17.92 -11.34
CA PHE A 42 5.30 16.51 -10.96
C PHE A 42 5.54 16.27 -9.45
N ASN A 43 6.00 17.28 -8.70
CA ASN A 43 6.19 17.22 -7.24
C ASN A 43 5.00 17.82 -6.46
N PHE A 44 3.96 18.36 -7.10
CA PHE A 44 2.86 19.06 -6.44
C PHE A 44 2.17 18.24 -5.32
N TYR A 45 2.03 16.93 -5.52
CA TYR A 45 1.43 16.02 -4.52
C TYR A 45 2.45 15.29 -3.63
N SER A 46 3.74 15.65 -3.65
CA SER A 46 4.82 14.95 -2.91
C SER A 46 4.56 14.83 -1.41
N ASN A 47 4.03 15.90 -0.80
CA ASN A 47 3.72 15.97 0.63
C ASN A 47 2.37 15.32 1.00
N HIS A 48 1.54 14.95 0.03
CA HIS A 48 0.24 14.32 0.29
C HIS A 48 0.42 12.82 0.52
N SER A 49 0.69 12.44 1.78
CA SER A 49 0.96 11.06 2.19
C SER A 49 -0.09 10.03 1.72
N ALA A 50 -1.37 10.42 1.60
CA ALA A 50 -2.43 9.58 1.04
C ALA A 50 -2.21 9.26 -0.46
N VAL A 51 -1.75 10.22 -1.26
CA VAL A 51 -1.43 10.04 -2.69
C VAL A 51 -0.18 9.16 -2.83
N VAL A 52 0.87 9.44 -2.05
CA VAL A 52 2.10 8.62 -2.04
C VAL A 52 1.80 7.16 -1.64
N LYS A 53 0.96 6.94 -0.62
CA LYS A 53 0.47 5.62 -0.23
C LYS A 53 -0.34 4.92 -1.33
N ALA A 54 -1.14 5.67 -2.08
CA ALA A 54 -1.91 5.13 -3.20
C ALA A 54 -0.99 4.71 -4.35
N ILE A 55 0.04 5.50 -4.69
CA ILE A 55 1.05 5.16 -5.69
C ILE A 55 1.89 3.95 -5.25
N LEU A 56 2.27 3.86 -3.96
CA LEU A 56 2.91 2.66 -3.40
C LEU A 56 1.99 1.43 -3.51
N CYS A 57 0.68 1.59 -3.35
CA CYS A 57 -0.27 0.49 -3.59
C CYS A 57 -0.33 0.08 -5.06
N ALA A 58 -0.24 1.03 -6.00
CA ALA A 58 -0.20 0.74 -7.43
C ALA A 58 1.07 -0.04 -7.83
N GLY A 59 2.21 0.30 -7.24
CA GLY A 59 3.48 -0.39 -7.49
C GLY A 59 3.66 -1.73 -6.77
N LEU A 60 2.79 -2.06 -5.80
CA LEU A 60 2.96 -3.25 -4.95
C LEU A 60 1.79 -4.26 -4.97
N TYR A 61 0.50 -3.91 -5.15
CA TYR A 61 -0.58 -4.91 -5.29
C TYR A 61 -0.28 -5.79 -6.52
N PRO A 62 -0.08 -7.12 -6.36
CA PRO A 62 -0.78 -8.00 -5.41
C PRO A 62 -0.16 -8.23 -4.03
N ASN A 63 1.02 -7.69 -3.70
CA ASN A 63 1.66 -7.84 -2.39
C ASN A 63 0.94 -7.02 -1.29
N VAL A 64 -0.24 -7.49 -0.88
CA VAL A 64 -1.09 -6.90 0.16
C VAL A 64 -1.34 -7.91 1.27
N ALA A 65 -1.27 -7.46 2.52
CA ALA A 65 -1.76 -8.21 3.68
C ALA A 65 -2.86 -7.42 4.40
N ALA A 66 -3.77 -8.14 5.04
CA ALA A 66 -4.92 -7.57 5.75
C ALA A 66 -5.01 -8.11 7.19
N THR A 67 -5.58 -7.33 8.10
CA THR A 67 -5.97 -7.82 9.43
C THR A 67 -7.31 -8.57 9.35
N GLU A 68 -7.72 -9.22 10.43
CA GLU A 68 -9.00 -9.97 10.50
C GLU A 68 -10.22 -9.09 10.16
N GLN A 69 -10.17 -7.78 10.42
CA GLN A 69 -11.23 -6.83 10.06
C GLN A 69 -11.26 -6.44 8.57
N GLY A 70 -10.23 -6.77 7.78
CA GLY A 70 -10.14 -6.47 6.34
C GLY A 70 -10.44 -7.65 5.41
N ILE A 71 -10.77 -8.81 5.96
CA ILE A 71 -10.91 -10.08 5.22
C ILE A 71 -12.34 -10.58 5.33
N ALA A 72 -12.86 -11.22 4.28
CA ALA A 72 -14.15 -11.89 4.36
C ALA A 72 -14.15 -13.00 5.44
N GLY A 73 -15.14 -12.97 6.33
CA GLY A 73 -15.46 -14.15 7.17
C GLY A 73 -15.77 -15.40 6.33
N ALA A 74 -16.20 -15.23 5.07
CA ALA A 74 -16.35 -16.30 4.09
C ALA A 74 -15.00 -16.82 3.52
N ALA A 75 -13.95 -15.99 3.44
CA ALA A 75 -12.61 -16.41 3.02
C ALA A 75 -11.85 -17.09 4.17
N LEU A 76 -12.08 -16.64 5.41
CA LEU A 76 -11.58 -17.20 6.68
C LEU A 76 -12.35 -18.48 7.11
N GLY A 77 -12.74 -19.32 6.16
CA GLY A 77 -13.54 -20.53 6.40
C GLY A 77 -12.94 -21.44 7.47
N ARG A 78 -13.57 -21.47 8.66
CA ARG A 78 -13.12 -22.19 9.86
C ARG A 78 -11.74 -21.77 10.42
N VAL A 79 -11.23 -20.57 10.13
CA VAL A 79 -10.31 -19.94 11.08
C VAL A 79 -11.09 -19.77 12.39
N LYS A 80 -10.59 -20.35 13.49
CA LYS A 80 -11.25 -20.21 14.79
C LYS A 80 -11.28 -18.72 15.13
N LEU A 81 -12.48 -18.14 15.20
CA LEU A 81 -12.70 -16.92 15.95
C LEU A 81 -12.34 -17.23 17.40
N THR A 82 -11.07 -17.01 17.75
CA THR A 82 -10.65 -17.06 19.14
C THR A 82 -11.25 -15.85 19.80
N ASN A 83 -12.31 -16.06 20.58
CA ASN A 83 -12.81 -15.12 21.58
C ASN A 83 -11.76 -15.03 22.73
N SER A 84 -10.54 -14.67 22.37
CA SER A 84 -9.41 -14.44 23.26
C SER A 84 -9.46 -13.00 23.72
N SER A 85 -10.17 -12.79 24.82
CA SER A 85 -10.13 -11.58 25.61
C SER A 85 -8.69 -11.09 25.87
N GLU A 86 -8.54 -9.77 25.84
CA GLU A 86 -7.70 -9.00 26.77
C GLU A 86 -6.16 -9.22 26.79
N SER A 87 -5.54 -9.92 25.83
CA SER A 87 -4.08 -10.23 25.94
C SER A 87 -3.17 -10.15 24.70
N LYS A 88 -3.67 -9.98 23.46
CA LYS A 88 -2.79 -9.86 22.27
C LYS A 88 -2.39 -8.40 21.99
N SER A 89 -1.14 -8.05 22.28
CA SER A 89 -0.60 -6.67 22.16
C SER A 89 -0.39 -6.16 20.72
N TYR A 90 -0.62 -6.96 19.68
CA TYR A 90 -0.34 -6.62 18.28
C TYR A 90 -1.40 -7.23 17.33
N PRO A 91 -1.71 -6.55 16.21
CA PRO A 91 -2.64 -7.08 15.20
C PRO A 91 -2.04 -8.28 14.46
N VAL A 92 -2.86 -9.29 14.20
CA VAL A 92 -2.54 -10.42 13.32
C VAL A 92 -2.82 -10.01 11.87
N TRP A 93 -1.91 -10.36 10.95
CA TRP A 93 -2.01 -10.08 9.52
C TRP A 93 -2.05 -11.39 8.73
N TYR A 94 -2.72 -11.36 7.59
CA TYR A 94 -2.81 -12.50 6.67
C TYR A 94 -2.53 -12.06 5.24
N ASP A 95 -1.78 -12.89 4.53
CA ASP A 95 -1.56 -12.86 3.09
C ASP A 95 -2.45 -13.96 2.46
N GLY A 96 -3.59 -13.55 1.91
CA GLY A 96 -4.68 -14.44 1.52
C GLY A 96 -5.23 -15.25 2.70
N ARG A 97 -4.77 -16.50 2.84
CA ARG A 97 -5.12 -17.42 3.95
C ARG A 97 -3.96 -17.72 4.91
N ARG A 98 -2.76 -17.21 4.66
CA ARG A 98 -1.56 -17.52 5.46
C ARG A 98 -1.32 -16.42 6.49
N GLU A 99 -1.22 -16.78 7.77
CA GLU A 99 -0.80 -15.85 8.82
C GLU A 99 0.63 -15.35 8.51
N VAL A 100 0.84 -14.04 8.63
CA VAL A 100 2.12 -13.36 8.39
C VAL A 100 2.38 -12.34 9.49
N HIS A 101 3.65 -12.10 9.79
CA HIS A 101 4.07 -11.12 10.80
C HIS A 101 4.86 -9.98 10.16
N ILE A 102 4.88 -8.80 10.81
CA ILE A 102 5.77 -7.72 10.42
C ILE A 102 7.19 -8.06 10.92
N HIS A 103 8.20 -7.97 10.05
CA HIS A 103 9.59 -8.26 10.42
C HIS A 103 10.09 -7.25 11.48
N PRO A 104 10.84 -7.67 12.52
CA PRO A 104 11.25 -6.77 13.61
C PRO A 104 12.00 -5.50 13.18
N SER A 105 12.74 -5.54 12.06
CA SER A 105 13.44 -4.37 11.51
C SER A 105 12.53 -3.34 10.80
N SER A 106 11.26 -3.66 10.58
CA SER A 106 10.29 -2.69 10.02
C SER A 106 9.85 -1.71 11.10
N ILE A 107 9.70 -0.43 10.74
CA ILE A 107 9.17 0.62 11.62
C ILE A 107 7.76 0.31 12.16
N ASN A 108 7.01 -0.57 11.49
CA ASN A 108 5.65 -0.97 11.90
C ASN A 108 5.64 -2.18 12.85
N SER A 109 6.80 -2.74 13.24
CA SER A 109 6.88 -3.94 14.08
C SER A 109 6.34 -3.74 15.51
N SER A 110 6.42 -2.51 16.02
CA SER A 110 5.94 -2.10 17.35
C SER A 110 4.50 -1.57 17.35
N LEU A 111 3.79 -1.60 16.21
CA LEU A 111 2.51 -0.93 16.04
C LEU A 111 1.34 -1.74 16.64
N LYS A 112 0.81 -1.26 17.76
CA LYS A 112 -0.27 -1.93 18.52
C LYS A 112 -1.66 -1.75 17.93
N ALA A 113 -1.92 -0.64 17.23
CA ALA A 113 -3.21 -0.31 16.62
C ALA A 113 -3.01 0.39 15.28
N CYS A 114 -3.86 0.08 14.30
CA CYS A 114 -3.77 0.60 12.93
C CYS A 114 -5.07 1.32 12.56
N GLN A 115 -4.99 2.47 11.90
CA GLN A 115 -6.16 3.20 11.38
C GLN A 115 -6.86 2.46 10.22
N HIS A 116 -6.13 1.57 9.53
CA HIS A 116 -6.63 0.79 8.40
C HIS A 116 -6.21 -0.66 8.52
N SER A 117 -7.11 -1.57 8.15
CA SER A 117 -6.94 -3.03 8.18
C SER A 117 -6.06 -3.60 7.08
N PHE A 118 -5.26 -2.77 6.39
CA PHE A 118 -4.54 -3.14 5.17
C PHE A 118 -3.14 -2.54 5.10
N LEU A 119 -2.18 -3.34 4.61
CA LEU A 119 -0.84 -2.90 4.25
C LEU A 119 -0.36 -3.51 2.93
N VAL A 120 0.53 -2.80 2.24
CA VAL A 120 1.38 -3.38 1.17
C VAL A 120 2.77 -3.68 1.71
N PHE A 121 3.48 -4.60 1.08
CA PHE A 121 4.85 -5.00 1.44
C PHE A 121 5.73 -5.17 0.19
N LEU A 122 7.04 -4.95 0.32
CA LEU A 122 8.01 -5.19 -0.76
C LEU A 122 8.49 -6.64 -0.75
N GLU A 123 9.05 -7.10 0.37
CA GLU A 123 9.55 -8.48 0.53
C GLU A 123 8.68 -9.30 1.49
N LYS A 124 8.59 -10.59 1.19
CA LYS A 124 8.05 -11.63 2.08
C LYS A 124 9.12 -12.70 2.23
N VAL A 125 9.64 -12.87 3.44
CA VAL A 125 10.72 -13.82 3.77
C VAL A 125 10.21 -14.88 4.73
N GLU A 126 10.67 -16.11 4.56
CA GLU A 126 10.30 -17.24 5.42
C GLU A 126 11.54 -17.80 6.12
N THR A 127 11.46 -17.92 7.44
CA THR A 127 12.51 -18.51 8.29
C THR A 127 11.86 -19.49 9.27
N ASN A 128 11.79 -19.17 10.55
CA ASN A 128 10.99 -19.91 11.53
C ASN A 128 9.49 -19.59 11.41
N LYS A 129 9.17 -18.48 10.75
CA LYS A 129 7.82 -17.98 10.40
C LYS A 129 7.90 -17.13 9.12
N VAL A 130 6.75 -16.76 8.57
CA VAL A 130 6.65 -15.79 7.47
C VAL A 130 6.67 -14.36 8.01
N PHE A 131 7.58 -13.53 7.48
CA PHE A 131 7.72 -12.13 7.84
C PHE A 131 7.65 -11.21 6.60
N LEU A 132 6.97 -10.08 6.75
CA LEU A 132 6.89 -9.02 5.75
C LEU A 132 7.87 -7.89 6.08
N ARG A 133 8.59 -7.39 5.07
CA ARG A 133 9.47 -6.22 5.18
C ARG A 133 8.95 -5.05 4.35
N ASP A 134 9.43 -3.87 4.70
CA ASP A 134 9.13 -2.58 4.06
C ASP A 134 7.62 -2.39 3.86
N THR A 135 6.90 -2.59 4.97
CA THR A 135 5.44 -2.53 5.01
C THR A 135 4.95 -1.09 5.03
N THR A 136 3.86 -0.80 4.32
CA THR A 136 3.17 0.50 4.35
C THR A 136 1.68 0.30 4.54
N ILE A 137 1.11 0.86 5.61
CA ILE A 137 -0.32 0.80 5.90
C ILE A 137 -1.07 1.79 5.01
N ILE A 138 -2.06 1.30 4.27
CA ILE A 138 -2.78 2.01 3.21
C ILE A 138 -4.28 2.03 3.46
N SER A 139 -4.97 2.98 2.82
CA SER A 139 -6.42 3.06 2.87
C SER A 139 -7.06 1.97 2.02
N PRO A 140 -8.23 1.40 2.40
CA PRO A 140 -8.99 0.50 1.53
C PRO A 140 -9.23 1.09 0.13
N PHE A 141 -9.41 2.40 0.00
CA PHE A 141 -9.62 3.06 -1.29
C PHE A 141 -8.43 2.94 -2.26
N CYS A 142 -7.19 2.77 -1.75
CA CYS A 142 -6.01 2.54 -2.59
C CYS A 142 -6.09 1.18 -3.31
N ILE A 143 -6.59 0.16 -2.60
CA ILE A 143 -6.73 -1.23 -3.06
C ILE A 143 -7.87 -1.37 -4.06
N LEU A 144 -8.92 -0.56 -3.89
CA LEU A 144 -10.06 -0.41 -4.80
C LEU A 144 -9.63 0.29 -6.10
N LEU A 145 -8.91 1.41 -6.01
CA LEU A 145 -8.52 2.24 -7.15
C LEU A 145 -7.49 1.54 -8.05
N PHE A 146 -6.40 1.03 -7.47
CA PHE A 146 -5.39 0.26 -8.20
C PHE A 146 -5.74 -1.23 -8.17
N GLY A 147 -7.01 -1.49 -8.48
CA GLY A 147 -7.73 -2.74 -8.28
C GLY A 147 -7.45 -3.83 -9.32
N GLY A 148 -7.85 -5.05 -8.95
CA GLY A 148 -8.11 -6.12 -9.92
C GLY A 148 -9.60 -6.15 -10.24
N SER A 149 -10.15 -7.33 -10.55
CA SER A 149 -11.59 -7.51 -10.64
C SER A 149 -12.27 -7.17 -9.32
N ILE A 150 -13.14 -6.15 -9.33
CA ILE A 150 -14.00 -5.76 -8.22
C ILE A 150 -15.33 -6.51 -8.37
N ASN A 151 -15.73 -7.26 -7.35
CA ASN A 151 -17.09 -7.81 -7.25
C ASN A 151 -17.87 -6.98 -6.22
N ILE A 152 -19.07 -6.50 -6.60
CA ILE A 152 -19.91 -5.66 -5.74
C ILE A 152 -21.06 -6.51 -5.22
N GLN A 153 -21.13 -6.71 -3.91
CA GLN A 153 -22.25 -7.39 -3.27
C GLN A 153 -23.10 -6.37 -2.51
N HIS A 154 -24.36 -6.28 -2.91
CA HIS A 154 -25.38 -5.52 -2.21
C HIS A 154 -25.99 -6.39 -1.12
N GLN A 155 -25.65 -6.12 0.15
CA GLN A 155 -26.38 -6.66 1.29
C GLN A 155 -27.38 -5.61 1.77
N LEU A 156 -28.49 -6.04 2.39
CA LEU A 156 -29.69 -5.19 2.63
C LEU A 156 -29.43 -3.85 3.34
N LEU A 157 -28.31 -3.70 4.06
CA LEU A 157 -27.95 -2.52 4.85
C LEU A 157 -26.48 -2.07 4.68
N SER A 158 -25.73 -2.62 3.70
CA SER A 158 -24.39 -2.09 3.36
C SER A 158 -23.89 -2.58 2.00
N HIS A 159 -23.10 -1.73 1.33
CA HIS A 159 -22.34 -2.11 0.14
C HIS A 159 -20.99 -2.73 0.55
N CYS A 160 -20.73 -3.94 0.06
CA CYS A 160 -19.48 -4.66 0.28
C CYS A 160 -18.76 -4.87 -1.06
N PHE A 161 -17.55 -4.32 -1.18
CA PHE A 161 -16.70 -4.50 -2.35
C PHE A 161 -15.67 -5.61 -2.07
N PHE A 162 -15.52 -6.54 -2.99
CA PHE A 162 -14.60 -7.67 -2.89
C PHE A 162 -13.50 -7.53 -3.95
N ARG A 163 -12.22 -7.63 -3.54
CA ARG A 163 -11.07 -7.79 -4.43
C ARG A 163 -10.56 -9.22 -4.31
N GLU A 164 -10.40 -9.91 -5.43
CA GLU A 164 -9.76 -11.23 -5.43
C GLU A 164 -8.27 -11.12 -5.04
N PRO A 165 -7.74 -12.01 -4.18
CA PRO A 165 -8.42 -13.16 -3.56
C PRO A 165 -8.98 -12.86 -2.15
N GLY A 166 -10.29 -12.62 -2.03
CA GLY A 166 -11.02 -12.66 -0.74
C GLY A 166 -10.96 -11.44 0.20
N MET A 167 -10.48 -10.28 -0.25
CA MET A 167 -10.44 -9.05 0.57
C MET A 167 -11.79 -8.32 0.58
N ILE A 168 -12.27 -7.82 1.72
CA ILE A 168 -13.50 -7.00 1.82
C ILE A 168 -13.18 -5.55 2.12
N LEU A 169 -13.76 -4.65 1.33
CA LEU A 169 -13.91 -3.24 1.67
C LEU A 169 -15.40 -2.98 1.93
N GLN A 170 -15.81 -2.94 3.20
CA GLN A 170 -17.17 -2.58 3.59
C GLN A 170 -17.26 -1.07 3.79
N THR A 171 -18.10 -0.40 3.01
CA THR A 171 -18.43 1.00 3.26
C THR A 171 -19.63 1.05 4.21
N ALA A 172 -19.39 1.49 5.45
CA ALA A 172 -20.47 1.81 6.37
C ALA A 172 -21.31 2.96 5.79
N GLU A 173 -22.64 2.84 5.85
CA GLU A 173 -23.52 3.93 5.44
C GLU A 173 -23.38 5.13 6.38
N ARG A 174 -23.63 6.34 5.84
CA ARG A 174 -23.95 7.48 6.69
C ARG A 174 -25.26 7.18 7.42
N ILE A 175 -25.22 7.20 8.76
CA ILE A 175 -26.42 7.44 9.57
C ILE A 175 -27.04 8.75 9.06
N LYS A 176 -28.36 8.74 8.84
CA LYS A 176 -29.15 9.88 8.35
C LYS A 176 -29.35 10.92 9.45
#